data_AF-A0A7J3T247-F1
#
_entry.id   AF-A0A7J3T247-F1
#
_cell.length_a   1.000
_cell.length_b   1.000
_cell.length_c   1.000
_cell.angle_alpha   90.00
_cell.angle_beta   90.00
_cell.angle_gamma   90.00
#
_symmetry.space_group_name_H-M   'P 1'
#
loop_
_entity.id
_entity.type
_entity.pdbx_description
1 polymer ?
#
loop_
_entity_poly.entity_id
_entity_poly.type
_entity_poly.pdbx_seq_one_letter_code
_entity_poly.pdbx_strand_id
1 'polypeptide(L)'
;MMKSGDEVKAKRILTDPKLAPIKAMLEKDHAIDCILLLHMNRGKWKEAKEFMRENGLTLSDGTFRARMIEIEELGLAKSERIDPLKKYYVKTEYGEKIAKLLLELFDKLEL
;
A
#
# COMPACT_ATOMS: atom_id res chain seq x y z
N MET A 1 -1.51 37.96 2.55
CA MET A 1 -0.68 37.01 3.31
C MET A 1 -0.06 36.02 2.34
N MET A 2 1.28 35.91 2.28
CA MET A 2 1.94 34.82 1.54
C MET A 2 1.59 33.51 2.25
N LYS A 3 0.91 32.61 1.56
CA LYS A 3 0.67 31.25 2.06
C LYS A 3 2.03 30.61 2.30
N SER A 4 2.22 29.99 3.47
CA SER A 4 3.47 29.29 3.77
C SER A 4 3.71 28.19 2.72
N GLY A 5 4.98 27.83 2.47
CA GLY A 5 5.30 26.79 1.49
C GLY A 5 4.56 25.47 1.75
N ASP A 6 4.28 25.17 3.02
CA ASP A 6 3.54 23.97 3.41
C ASP A 6 2.04 24.10 3.20
N GLU A 7 1.43 25.28 3.38
CA GLU A 7 0.02 25.50 3.03
C GLU A 7 -0.22 25.29 1.53
N VAL A 8 0.72 25.70 0.67
CA VAL A 8 0.64 25.47 -0.79
C VAL A 8 0.70 23.98 -1.12
N LYS A 9 1.64 23.24 -0.50
CA LYS A 9 1.74 21.78 -0.67
C LYS A 9 0.49 21.08 -0.17
N ALA A 10 0.02 21.41 1.03
CA ALA A 10 -1.19 20.84 1.62
C ALA A 10 -2.40 21.10 0.73
N LYS A 11 -2.60 22.34 0.26
CA LYS A 11 -3.68 22.68 -0.67
C LYS A 11 -3.63 21.80 -1.92
N ARG A 12 -2.45 21.65 -2.53
CA ARG A 12 -2.28 20.76 -3.70
C ARG A 12 -2.65 19.32 -3.39
N ILE A 13 -2.16 18.76 -2.28
CA ILE A 13 -2.48 17.39 -1.85
C ILE A 13 -3.99 17.22 -1.66
N LEU A 14 -4.65 18.22 -1.08
CA LEU A 14 -6.09 18.19 -0.81
C LEU A 14 -6.93 18.32 -2.08
N THR A 15 -6.51 19.13 -3.06
CA THR A 15 -7.36 19.48 -4.23
C THR A 15 -6.98 18.80 -5.55
N ASP A 16 -5.79 18.23 -5.68
CA ASP A 16 -5.37 17.58 -6.93
C ASP A 16 -6.09 16.21 -7.09
N PRO A 17 -6.98 16.05 -8.10
CA PRO A 17 -7.71 14.80 -8.29
C PRO A 17 -6.80 13.62 -8.62
N LYS A 18 -5.57 13.86 -9.10
CA LYS A 18 -4.59 12.78 -9.34
C LYS A 18 -4.08 12.16 -8.04
N LEU A 19 -4.13 12.90 -6.93
CA LEU A 19 -3.70 12.42 -5.61
C LEU A 19 -4.86 11.82 -4.81
N ALA A 20 -6.11 12.05 -5.21
CA ALA A 20 -7.28 11.52 -4.51
C ALA A 20 -7.27 9.98 -4.38
N PRO A 21 -6.95 9.19 -5.43
CA PRO A 21 -7.00 7.73 -5.33
C PRO A 21 -5.98 7.15 -4.35
N ILE A 22 -4.74 7.65 -4.37
CA ILE A 22 -3.70 7.17 -3.46
C ILE A 22 -3.98 7.57 -2.01
N LYS A 23 -4.52 8.77 -1.75
CA LYS A 23 -4.97 9.16 -0.40
C LYS A 23 -6.07 8.23 0.11
N ALA A 24 -7.12 8.05 -0.69
CA ALA A 24 -8.22 7.16 -0.33
C ALA A 24 -7.77 5.72 -0.11
N MET A 25 -6.74 5.26 -0.84
CA MET A 25 -6.13 3.96 -0.60
C MET A 25 -5.42 3.90 0.76
N LEU A 26 -4.57 4.88 1.07
CA LEU A 26 -3.79 4.91 2.31
C LEU A 26 -4.65 5.07 3.56
N GLU A 27 -5.85 5.64 3.44
CA GLU A 27 -6.83 5.78 4.54
C GLU A 27 -7.59 4.47 4.85
N LYS A 28 -7.52 3.46 3.96
CA LYS A 28 -8.25 2.20 4.16
C LYS A 28 -7.55 1.29 5.16
N ASP A 29 -8.37 0.56 5.90
CA ASP A 29 -7.90 -0.49 6.79
C ASP A 29 -7.04 -1.52 6.05
N HIS A 30 -5.93 -1.89 6.69
CA HIS A 30 -4.87 -2.77 6.18
C HIS A 30 -4.22 -2.37 4.84
N ALA A 31 -4.40 -1.14 4.36
CA ALA A 31 -3.78 -0.69 3.12
C ALA A 31 -2.25 -0.61 3.23
N ILE A 32 -1.76 0.05 4.28
CA ILE A 32 -0.33 0.18 4.57
C ILE A 32 0.28 -1.21 4.78
N ASP A 33 -0.38 -2.06 5.58
CA ASP A 33 0.04 -3.44 5.81
C ASP A 33 0.24 -4.21 4.49
N CYS A 34 -0.73 -4.13 3.57
CA CYS A 34 -0.65 -4.82 2.29
C CYS A 34 0.46 -4.26 1.39
N ILE A 35 0.71 -2.94 1.41
CA ILE A 35 1.82 -2.32 0.67
C ILE A 35 3.16 -2.79 1.24
N LEU A 36 3.31 -2.86 2.56
CA LEU A 36 4.55 -3.32 3.21
C LEU A 36 4.76 -4.84 3.05
N LEU A 37 3.69 -5.64 3.08
CA LEU A 37 3.74 -7.05 2.74
C LEU A 37 4.26 -7.25 1.30
N LEU A 38 3.78 -6.45 0.34
CA LEU A 38 4.30 -6.48 -1.04
C LEU A 38 5.76 -6.05 -1.14
N HIS A 39 6.17 -5.03 -0.37
CA HIS A 39 7.57 -4.61 -0.28
C HIS A 39 8.47 -5.78 0.11
N MET A 40 8.05 -6.57 1.11
CA MET A 40 8.70 -7.81 1.57
C MET A 40 8.48 -9.03 0.66
N ASN A 41 7.92 -8.84 -0.54
CA ASN A 41 7.59 -9.90 -1.51
C ASN A 41 6.56 -10.93 -1.01
N ARG A 42 5.69 -10.58 -0.08
CA ARG A 42 4.61 -11.45 0.47
C ARG A 42 3.29 -11.24 -0.27
N GLY A 43 3.34 -11.31 -1.59
CA GLY A 43 2.18 -11.09 -2.45
C GLY A 43 1.24 -12.29 -2.59
N LYS A 44 1.57 -13.44 -1.99
CA LYS A 44 0.66 -14.59 -1.89
C LYS A 44 -0.08 -14.55 -0.57
N TRP A 45 -1.37 -14.89 -0.60
CA TRP A 45 -2.19 -14.94 0.60
C TRP A 45 -1.58 -15.82 1.71
N LYS A 46 -1.05 -17.00 1.37
CA LYS A 46 -0.43 -17.90 2.36
C LYS A 46 0.74 -17.23 3.10
N GLU A 47 1.64 -16.57 2.36
CA GLU A 47 2.84 -15.92 2.90
C GLU A 47 2.50 -14.70 3.74
N ALA A 48 1.50 -13.92 3.32
CA ALA A 48 0.97 -12.79 4.08
C ALA A 48 0.29 -13.26 5.38
N LYS A 49 -0.57 -14.28 5.29
CA LYS A 49 -1.26 -14.86 6.45
C LYS A 49 -0.28 -15.40 7.48
N GLU A 50 0.75 -16.14 7.05
CA GLU A 50 1.78 -16.68 7.93
C GLU A 50 2.52 -15.55 8.65
N PHE A 51 2.97 -14.53 7.92
CA PHE A 51 3.63 -13.36 8.52
C PHE A 51 2.75 -12.64 9.55
N MET A 52 1.49 -12.36 9.21
CA MET A 52 0.58 -11.68 10.13
C MET A 52 0.41 -12.51 11.41
N ARG A 53 0.15 -13.81 11.28
CA ARG A 53 -0.03 -14.72 12.42
C ARG A 53 1.21 -14.81 13.30
N GLU A 54 2.40 -14.95 12.71
CA GLU A 54 3.67 -15.07 13.43
C GLU A 54 3.99 -13.82 14.27
N ASN A 55 3.49 -12.66 13.85
CA ASN A 55 3.68 -11.39 14.54
C ASN A 55 2.46 -10.96 15.40
N GLY A 56 1.50 -11.87 15.64
CA GLY A 56 0.31 -11.56 16.44
C GLY A 56 -0.66 -10.57 15.79
N LEU A 57 -0.56 -10.35 14.48
CA LEU A 57 -1.40 -9.46 13.70
C LEU A 57 -2.56 -10.23 13.03
N THR A 58 -3.63 -9.52 12.72
CA THR A 58 -4.81 -10.07 12.03
C THR A 58 -4.96 -9.48 10.65
N LEU A 59 -5.17 -10.35 9.65
CA LEU A 59 -5.60 -9.96 8.32
C LEU A 59 -6.50 -11.07 7.79
N SER A 60 -7.67 -10.73 7.24
CA SER A 60 -8.55 -11.72 6.63
C SER A 60 -8.22 -11.91 5.14
N ASP A 61 -8.54 -13.08 4.60
CA ASP A 61 -8.34 -13.37 3.17
C ASP A 61 -9.16 -12.41 2.29
N GLY A 62 -10.40 -12.10 2.71
CA GLY A 62 -11.26 -11.14 2.03
C GLY A 62 -10.68 -9.73 1.99
N THR A 63 -10.16 -9.26 3.14
CA THR A 63 -9.52 -7.94 3.25
C THR A 63 -8.24 -7.87 2.43
N PHE A 64 -7.37 -8.90 2.53
CA PHE A 64 -6.15 -8.99 1.73
C PHE A 64 -6.46 -8.91 0.23
N ARG A 65 -7.42 -9.72 -0.26
CA ARG A 65 -7.81 -9.69 -1.68
C ARG A 65 -8.38 -8.34 -2.10
N ALA A 66 -9.26 -7.74 -1.29
CA ALA A 66 -9.83 -6.43 -1.59
C ALA A 66 -8.74 -5.35 -1.71
N ARG A 67 -7.78 -5.32 -0.78
CA ARG A 67 -6.66 -4.37 -0.83
C ARG A 67 -5.73 -4.63 -2.00
N MET A 68 -5.38 -5.89 -2.29
CA MET A 68 -4.50 -6.21 -3.40
C MET A 68 -5.10 -5.88 -4.77
N ILE A 69 -6.43 -6.00 -4.94
CA ILE A 69 -7.14 -5.55 -6.15
C ILE A 69 -7.00 -4.04 -6.31
N GLU A 70 -7.29 -3.26 -5.28
CA GLU A 70 -7.21 -1.80 -5.34
C GLU A 70 -5.76 -1.32 -5.56
N ILE A 71 -4.78 -1.95 -4.91
CA ILE A 71 -3.35 -1.67 -5.12
C ILE A 71 -2.95 -1.99 -6.56
N GLU A 72 -3.47 -3.06 -7.16
CA GLU A 72 -3.27 -3.41 -8.57
C GLU A 72 -3.92 -2.38 -9.52
N GLU A 73 -5.16 -1.98 -9.25
CA GLU A 73 -5.90 -0.96 -10.03
C GLU A 73 -5.20 0.41 -10.03
N LEU A 74 -4.52 0.75 -8.93
CA LEU A 74 -3.72 1.97 -8.81
C LEU A 74 -2.32 1.86 -9.42
N GLY A 75 -1.95 0.69 -9.95
CA GLY A 75 -0.65 0.43 -10.55
C GLY A 75 0.51 0.33 -9.54
N LEU A 76 0.21 0.15 -8.25
CA LEU A 76 1.22 -0.10 -7.21
C LEU A 76 1.66 -1.58 -7.22
N ALA A 77 0.79 -2.47 -7.69
CA ALA A 77 1.11 -3.87 -7.91
C ALA A 77 0.65 -4.33 -9.29
N LYS A 78 1.12 -5.50 -9.69
CA LYS A 78 0.61 -6.29 -10.82
C LYS A 78 0.40 -7.71 -10.34
N SER A 79 -0.59 -8.41 -10.90
CA SER A 79 -0.73 -9.83 -10.67
C SER A 79 0.05 -10.66 -11.68
N GLU A 80 0.73 -11.69 -11.18
CA GLU A 80 1.42 -12.70 -11.96
C GLU A 80 0.70 -14.05 -11.76
N ARG A 81 0.50 -14.78 -12.86
CA ARG A 81 -0.15 -16.10 -12.81
C ARG A 81 0.86 -17.16 -12.39
N ILE A 82 0.47 -17.98 -11.43
CA ILE A 82 1.17 -19.22 -11.06
C ILE A 82 0.62 -20.36 -11.93
N ASP A 83 -0.71 -20.42 -12.03
CA ASP A 83 -1.46 -21.37 -12.84
C ASP A 83 -2.79 -20.71 -13.30
N PRO A 84 -3.66 -21.39 -14.07
CA PRO A 84 -4.93 -20.80 -14.53
C PRO A 84 -5.88 -20.32 -13.43
N LEU A 85 -5.75 -20.84 -12.21
CA LEU A 85 -6.61 -20.55 -11.06
C LEU A 85 -5.92 -19.71 -9.99
N LYS A 86 -4.57 -19.65 -9.99
CA LYS A 86 -3.78 -18.98 -8.95
C LYS A 86 -2.98 -17.82 -9.53
N LYS A 87 -3.10 -16.68 -8.86
CA LYS A 87 -2.26 -15.51 -9.07
C LYS A 87 -1.63 -15.06 -7.76
N TYR A 88 -0.54 -14.32 -7.87
CA TYR A 88 0.08 -13.59 -6.76
C TYR A 88 0.40 -12.17 -7.19
N TYR A 89 0.57 -11.29 -6.23
CA TYR A 89 0.81 -9.88 -6.49
C TYR A 89 2.31 -9.56 -6.38
N VAL A 90 2.80 -8.72 -7.27
CA VAL A 90 4.18 -8.23 -7.28
C VAL A 90 4.13 -6.72 -7.33
N LYS A 91 4.94 -6.06 -6.50
CA LYS A 91 5.08 -4.60 -6.51
C LYS A 91 5.60 -4.10 -7.86
N THR A 92 5.11 -2.94 -8.30
CA THR A 92 5.71 -2.18 -9.39
C THR A 92 6.80 -1.25 -8.86
N GLU A 93 7.54 -0.58 -9.75
CA GLU A 93 8.46 0.49 -9.34
C GLU A 93 7.74 1.61 -8.57
N TYR A 94 6.52 1.94 -9.00
CA TYR A 94 5.70 2.93 -8.31
C TYR A 94 5.26 2.46 -6.93
N GLY A 95 4.82 1.19 -6.81
CA GLY A 95 4.50 0.60 -5.51
C GLY A 95 5.70 0.54 -4.56
N GLU A 96 6.88 0.19 -5.07
CA GLU A 96 8.12 0.20 -4.28
C GLU A 96 8.46 1.61 -3.78
N LYS A 97 8.29 2.63 -4.62
CA LYS A 97 8.48 4.03 -4.21
C LYS A 97 7.52 4.43 -3.09
N ILE A 98 6.24 4.06 -3.18
CA ILE A 98 5.26 4.34 -2.13
C ILE A 98 5.63 3.62 -0.83
N ALA A 99 6.00 2.34 -0.89
CA ALA A 99 6.41 1.57 0.28
C ALA A 99 7.62 2.21 1.00
N LYS A 100 8.63 2.65 0.26
CA LYS A 100 9.80 3.35 0.84
C LYS A 100 9.45 4.67 1.51
N LEU A 101 8.52 5.45 0.95
CA LEU A 101 8.04 6.69 1.57
C LEU A 101 7.25 6.42 2.85
N LEU A 102 6.51 5.30 2.92
CA LEU A 102 5.84 4.87 4.15
C LEU A 102 6.86 4.45 5.22
N LEU A 103 7.88 3.69 4.86
CA LEU A 103 8.98 3.35 5.77
C LEU A 103 9.65 4.63 6.30
N GLU A 104 10.05 5.55 5.43
CA GLU A 104 10.67 6.82 5.82
C GLU A 104 9.75 7.67 6.73
N LEU A 105 8.45 7.65 6.48
CA LEU A 105 7.47 8.31 7.35
C LEU A 105 7.54 7.72 8.76
N PHE A 106 7.45 6.39 8.90
CA PHE A 106 7.45 5.73 10.20
C PHE A 106 8.82 5.82 10.89
N ASP A 107 9.93 5.69 10.16
CA ASP A 107 11.28 5.90 10.69
C ASP A 107 11.46 7.30 11.31
N LYS A 108 10.76 8.32 10.78
CA LYS A 108 10.78 9.69 11.33
C LYS A 108 9.78 9.91 12.47
N LEU A 109 8.81 9.02 12.63
CA LEU A 109 7.86 9.05 13.76
C LEU A 109 8.42 8.30 14.98
N GLU A 110 9.35 7.37 14.77
CA GLU A 110 10.09 6.71 15.83
C GLU A 110 10.89 7.76 16.64
N LEU A 111 10.49 7.91 17.92
CA LEU A 111 11.19 8.68 18.96
C LEU A 111 12.43 7.92 19.45
#